data_AF-A0A842USP4-F1
#
_entry.id   AF-A0A842USP4-F1
#
_cell.length_a   1.000
_cell.length_b   1.000
_cell.length_c   1.000
_cell.angle_alpha   90.00
_cell.angle_beta   90.00
_cell.angle_gamma   90.00
#
_symmetry.space_group_name_H-M   'P 1'
#
loop_
_entity.id
_entity.type
_entity.pdbx_description
1 polymer ?
#
loop_
_entity_poly.entity_id
_entity_poly.type
_entity_poly.pdbx_seq_one_letter_code
_entity_poly.pdbx_strand_id
1 'polypeptide(L)'
;MKAPNFLKEIIHSFNPRKLDKFTNRSFGHCIGYFTMILAFSFVIMMVCYAPQVGLLTGFVSEQISKFDALNVSGSVDMSTAIHVPEKKPVLTIDMTGEDVKPAAQRVIITKDYVWYNLLKGTQKVKTRHLLEPTKNKPVVSQVLALFIIFILPSIVFYSFIALWIKYFLLILIIGTLAFLLVDLTQYRKKWVKTLKLACFAAAPVIAIEVISIPFNTDWLIPLFRIVGIPIYVIGIVLLLVLTMLIVILTHYFKAEHGKNK
;
A
#
# COMPACT_ATOMS: atom_id res chain seq x y z
N MET A 1 16.90 -16.15 20.27
CA MET A 1 16.58 -16.03 18.82
C MET A 1 17.47 -14.93 18.21
N LYS A 2 18.14 -15.19 17.08
CA LYS A 2 18.94 -14.14 16.40
C LYS A 2 17.97 -13.15 15.74
N ALA A 3 18.11 -11.85 16.02
CA ALA A 3 17.30 -10.83 15.33
C ALA A 3 17.49 -10.95 13.80
N PRO A 4 16.39 -10.83 13.01
CA PRO A 4 16.47 -10.89 11.56
C PRO A 4 17.45 -9.83 11.03
N ASN A 5 18.20 -10.17 9.97
CA ASN A 5 19.27 -9.33 9.44
C ASN A 5 18.78 -7.91 9.09
N PHE A 6 17.54 -7.79 8.61
CA PHE A 6 16.90 -6.52 8.32
C PHE A 6 16.88 -5.55 9.52
N LEU A 7 16.45 -5.99 10.71
CA LEU A 7 16.42 -5.12 11.90
C LEU A 7 17.82 -4.62 12.29
N LYS A 8 18.83 -5.46 12.11
CA LYS A 8 20.23 -5.05 12.33
C LYS A 8 20.65 -3.98 11.33
N GLU A 9 20.21 -4.09 10.07
CA GLU A 9 20.47 -3.07 9.04
C GLU A 9 19.76 -1.75 9.34
N ILE A 10 18.54 -1.78 9.89
CA ILE A 10 17.86 -0.58 10.39
C ILE A 10 18.69 0.08 11.49
N ILE A 11 19.06 -0.66 12.54
CA ILE A 11 19.83 -0.08 13.66
C ILE A 11 21.19 0.44 13.17
N HIS A 12 21.81 -0.27 12.22
CA HIS A 12 23.08 0.14 11.65
C HIS A 12 22.98 1.34 10.70
N SER A 13 21.83 1.60 10.06
CA SER A 13 21.67 2.78 9.20
C SER A 13 21.64 4.08 9.99
N PHE A 14 21.28 4.02 11.28
CA PHE A 14 21.40 5.14 12.21
C PHE A 14 22.82 5.35 12.76
N ASN A 15 23.75 4.42 12.51
CA ASN A 15 25.13 4.54 12.98
C ASN A 15 26.05 5.07 11.87
N PRO A 16 26.48 6.35 11.93
CA PRO A 16 27.26 6.96 10.86
C PRO A 16 28.62 6.28 10.61
N ARG A 17 29.21 5.63 11.64
CA ARG A 17 30.47 4.88 11.50
C ARG A 17 30.32 3.63 10.63
N LYS A 18 29.12 3.07 10.52
CA LYS A 18 28.83 1.88 9.71
C LYS A 18 28.35 2.21 8.30
N LEU A 19 28.01 3.47 8.01
CA LEU A 19 27.48 3.89 6.72
C LEU A 19 28.44 3.66 5.55
N ASP A 20 29.76 3.75 5.76
CA ASP A 20 30.73 3.48 4.69
C ASP A 20 30.61 2.03 4.17
N LYS A 21 30.39 1.06 5.07
CA LYS A 21 30.14 -0.35 4.70
C LYS A 21 28.90 -0.51 3.81
N PHE A 22 27.87 0.31 4.04
CA PHE A 22 26.64 0.29 3.23
C PHE A 22 26.84 0.96 1.87
N THR A 23 27.58 2.06 1.79
CA THR A 23 27.85 2.74 0.50
C THR A 23 28.69 1.93 -0.47
N ASN A 24 29.51 1.00 0.06
CA ASN A 24 30.33 0.09 -0.74
C ASN A 24 29.55 -1.11 -1.30
N ARG A 25 28.29 -1.36 -0.86
CA ARG A 25 27.41 -2.39 -1.44
C ARG A 25 26.88 -1.97 -2.81
N SER A 26 26.33 -2.91 -3.58
CA SER A 26 25.69 -2.61 -4.88
C SER A 26 24.47 -1.68 -4.71
N PHE A 27 24.11 -0.94 -5.76
CA PHE A 27 22.93 -0.06 -5.72
C PHE A 27 21.63 -0.85 -5.53
N GLY A 28 21.53 -2.04 -6.15
CA GLY A 28 20.38 -2.94 -5.97
C GLY A 28 20.15 -3.33 -4.52
N HIS A 29 21.20 -3.47 -3.71
CA HIS A 29 21.05 -3.71 -2.28
C HIS A 29 20.44 -2.51 -1.54
N CYS A 30 20.77 -1.27 -1.95
CA CYS A 30 20.17 -0.06 -1.37
C CYS A 30 18.68 0.06 -1.73
N ILE A 31 18.30 -0.31 -2.96
CA ILE A 31 16.90 -0.38 -3.39
C ILE A 31 16.15 -1.48 -2.63
N GLY A 32 16.78 -2.63 -2.41
CA GLY A 32 16.22 -3.70 -1.58
C GLY A 32 15.96 -3.24 -0.15
N TYR A 33 16.92 -2.57 0.48
CA TYR A 33 16.78 -1.98 1.81
C TYR A 33 15.63 -0.96 1.88
N PHE A 34 15.59 -0.01 0.94
CA PHE A 34 14.50 0.96 0.79
C PHE A 34 13.14 0.26 0.68
N THR A 35 13.03 -0.74 -0.19
CA THR A 35 11.80 -1.49 -0.42
C THR A 35 11.35 -2.23 0.85
N MET A 36 12.28 -2.81 1.62
CA MET A 36 11.96 -3.48 2.89
C MET A 36 11.50 -2.49 3.97
N ILE A 37 12.14 -1.32 4.09
CA ILE A 37 11.68 -0.26 5.01
C ILE A 37 10.27 0.19 4.65
N LEU A 38 10.01 0.44 3.36
CA LEU A 38 8.70 0.85 2.90
C LEU A 38 7.66 -0.24 3.17
N ALA A 39 7.95 -1.50 2.85
CA ALA A 39 7.04 -2.62 3.11
C ALA A 39 6.74 -2.78 4.60
N PHE A 40 7.76 -2.67 5.45
CA PHE A 40 7.59 -2.73 6.90
C PHE A 40 6.71 -1.58 7.43
N SER A 41 6.99 -0.34 6.99
CA SER A 41 6.20 0.84 7.37
C SER A 41 4.76 0.74 6.87
N PHE A 42 4.57 0.19 5.67
CA PHE A 42 3.27 -0.04 5.06
C PHE A 42 2.46 -1.11 5.80
N VAL A 43 3.10 -2.19 6.29
CA VAL A 43 2.43 -3.17 7.16
C VAL A 43 1.97 -2.53 8.47
N ILE A 44 2.81 -1.71 9.11
CA ILE A 44 2.43 -0.97 10.33
C ILE A 44 1.25 -0.04 10.03
N MET A 45 1.33 0.71 8.93
CA MET A 45 0.25 1.58 8.47
C MET A 45 -1.05 0.81 8.28
N MET A 46 -1.04 -0.38 7.65
CA MET A 46 -2.22 -1.23 7.50
C MET A 46 -2.81 -1.68 8.85
N VAL A 47 -1.95 -2.05 9.81
CA VAL A 47 -2.39 -2.40 11.16
C VAL A 47 -3.07 -1.20 11.84
N CYS A 48 -2.49 0.00 11.70
CA CYS A 48 -3.07 1.24 12.22
C CYS A 48 -4.37 1.65 11.49
N TYR A 49 -4.56 1.24 10.23
CA TYR A 49 -5.80 1.46 9.47
C TYR A 49 -6.93 0.47 9.82
N ALA A 50 -6.61 -0.68 10.43
CA ALA A 50 -7.61 -1.73 10.70
C ALA A 50 -8.85 -1.23 11.48
N PRO A 51 -8.74 -0.35 12.49
CA PRO A 51 -9.91 0.21 13.18
C PRO A 51 -10.82 1.03 12.25
N GLN A 52 -10.24 1.79 11.32
CA GLN A 52 -11.01 2.60 10.37
C GLN A 52 -11.76 1.73 9.35
N VAL A 53 -11.18 0.58 8.96
CA VAL A 53 -11.87 -0.40 8.12
C VAL A 53 -13.10 -0.98 8.84
N GLY A 54 -13.05 -1.15 10.17
CA GLY A 54 -14.22 -1.53 10.97
C GLY A 54 -15.36 -0.53 10.84
N LEU A 55 -15.05 0.77 10.91
CA LEU A 55 -16.03 1.86 10.76
C LEU A 55 -16.62 1.95 9.35
N LEU A 56 -15.91 1.45 8.33
CA LEU A 56 -16.37 1.43 6.94
C LEU A 56 -17.72 0.70 6.80
N THR A 57 -17.95 -0.37 7.57
CA THR A 57 -19.20 -1.12 7.53
C THR A 57 -20.40 -0.28 7.99
N GLY A 58 -20.21 0.52 9.04
CA GLY A 58 -21.22 1.48 9.52
C GLY A 58 -21.48 2.58 8.50
N PHE A 59 -20.42 3.15 7.93
CA PHE A 59 -20.53 4.16 6.87
C PHE A 59 -21.27 3.63 5.64
N VAL A 60 -20.94 2.42 5.16
CA VAL A 60 -21.62 1.77 4.05
C VAL A 60 -23.10 1.55 4.38
N SER A 61 -23.43 1.08 5.59
CA SER A 61 -24.81 0.92 6.03
C SER A 61 -25.58 2.24 6.05
N GLU A 62 -24.96 3.31 6.54
CA GLU A 62 -25.55 4.65 6.54
C GLU A 62 -25.77 5.17 5.12
N GLN A 63 -24.80 5.01 4.21
CA GLN A 63 -24.96 5.45 2.82
C GLN A 63 -26.03 4.62 2.10
N ILE A 64 -26.11 3.30 2.33
CA ILE A 64 -27.18 2.43 1.80
C ILE A 64 -28.56 2.92 2.28
N SER A 65 -28.65 3.40 3.52
CA SER A 65 -29.94 3.89 4.06
C SER A 65 -30.48 5.14 3.36
N LYS A 66 -29.64 5.84 2.59
CA LYS A 66 -30.01 7.01 1.78
C LYS A 66 -30.53 6.61 0.39
N PHE A 67 -30.45 5.34 0.00
CA PHE A 67 -30.99 4.83 -1.25
C PHE A 67 -32.43 4.33 -1.03
N ASP A 68 -33.41 4.98 -1.64
CA ASP A 68 -34.82 4.54 -1.56
C ASP A 68 -35.09 3.29 -2.42
N ALA A 69 -34.58 3.27 -3.65
CA ALA A 69 -34.71 2.16 -4.59
C ALA A 69 -33.47 2.06 -5.50
N LEU A 70 -33.04 0.82 -5.78
CA LEU A 70 -32.02 0.52 -6.77
C LEU A 70 -32.70 -0.07 -8.02
N ASN A 71 -33.00 0.77 -9.01
CA ASN A 71 -33.60 0.32 -10.26
C ASN A 71 -32.51 -0.09 -11.26
N VAL A 72 -32.18 -1.38 -11.32
CA VAL A 72 -31.35 -1.95 -12.38
C VAL A 72 -32.27 -2.61 -13.40
N SER A 73 -32.60 -1.91 -14.48
CA SER A 73 -33.37 -2.46 -15.59
C SER A 73 -32.43 -3.04 -16.66
N GLY A 74 -32.42 -4.36 -16.81
CA GLY A 74 -31.75 -5.05 -17.91
C GLY A 74 -32.37 -6.42 -18.10
N SER A 75 -32.86 -6.71 -19.32
CA SER A 75 -33.30 -8.06 -19.71
C SER A 75 -32.08 -8.81 -20.24
N VAL A 76 -31.64 -9.83 -19.52
CA VAL A 76 -30.54 -10.69 -19.94
C VAL A 76 -31.12 -12.10 -20.14
N ASP A 77 -31.36 -12.46 -21.40
CA ASP A 77 -31.75 -13.82 -21.78
C ASP A 77 -30.49 -14.61 -22.11
N MET A 78 -30.32 -15.75 -21.44
CA MET A 78 -29.14 -16.61 -21.59
C MET A 78 -29.60 -18.02 -21.93
N SER A 79 -29.05 -18.58 -23.01
CA SER A 79 -29.27 -19.98 -23.39
C SER A 79 -28.39 -20.95 -22.60
N THR A 80 -27.25 -20.48 -22.09
CA THR A 80 -26.29 -21.28 -21.32
C THR A 80 -25.70 -20.45 -20.18
N ALA A 81 -25.31 -21.13 -19.09
CA ALA A 81 -24.65 -20.49 -17.96
C ALA A 81 -23.28 -19.93 -18.36
N ILE A 82 -22.94 -18.72 -17.89
CA ILE A 82 -21.61 -18.14 -18.06
C ILE A 82 -20.74 -18.51 -16.86
N HIS A 83 -19.57 -19.07 -17.13
CA HIS A 83 -18.58 -19.49 -16.14
C HIS A 83 -17.33 -18.60 -16.19
N VAL A 84 -16.96 -17.97 -15.07
CA VAL A 84 -15.80 -17.09 -14.96
C VAL A 84 -14.89 -17.53 -13.80
N PRO A 85 -13.65 -17.99 -14.07
CA PRO A 85 -13.13 -18.47 -15.37
C PRO A 85 -13.79 -19.79 -15.80
N GLU A 86 -13.69 -20.17 -17.09
CA GLU A 86 -14.32 -21.39 -17.63
C GLU A 86 -13.92 -22.66 -16.87
N LYS A 87 -12.65 -22.78 -16.48
CA LYS A 87 -12.13 -23.90 -15.70
C LYS A 87 -12.09 -23.52 -14.22
N LYS A 88 -12.82 -24.27 -13.38
CA LYS A 88 -13.01 -23.99 -11.95
C LYS A 88 -13.65 -22.59 -11.73
N PRO A 89 -14.90 -22.41 -12.17
CA PRO A 89 -15.58 -21.11 -12.08
C PRO A 89 -15.64 -20.60 -10.65
N VAL A 90 -15.20 -19.35 -10.49
CA VAL A 90 -15.34 -18.59 -9.25
C VAL A 90 -16.71 -17.94 -9.21
N LEU A 91 -17.17 -17.47 -10.37
CA LEU A 91 -18.49 -16.87 -10.59
C LEU A 91 -19.20 -17.65 -11.70
N THR A 92 -20.42 -18.09 -11.43
CA THR A 92 -21.34 -18.62 -12.45
C THR A 92 -22.60 -17.77 -12.49
N ILE A 93 -23.02 -17.38 -13.69
CA ILE A 93 -24.27 -16.66 -13.91
C ILE A 93 -25.17 -17.60 -14.71
N ASP A 94 -26.26 -18.05 -14.10
CA ASP A 94 -27.21 -18.98 -14.70
C ASP A 94 -28.64 -18.45 -14.60
N MET A 95 -29.15 -17.95 -15.72
CA MET A 95 -30.51 -17.44 -15.83
C MET A 95 -31.50 -18.44 -16.43
N THR A 96 -31.06 -19.68 -16.71
CA THR A 96 -31.87 -20.70 -17.41
C THR A 96 -32.99 -21.28 -16.53
N GLY A 97 -32.87 -21.15 -15.20
CA GLY A 97 -33.86 -21.64 -14.24
C GLY A 97 -33.63 -23.07 -13.76
N GLU A 98 -32.54 -23.72 -14.18
CA GLU A 98 -32.14 -25.01 -13.63
C GLU A 98 -31.53 -24.85 -12.22
N ASP A 99 -31.93 -25.72 -11.28
CA ASP A 99 -31.42 -25.71 -9.91
C ASP A 99 -29.98 -26.24 -9.87
N VAL A 100 -29.01 -25.37 -10.12
CA VAL A 100 -27.58 -25.71 -10.04
C VAL A 100 -27.16 -25.88 -8.58
N LYS A 101 -26.77 -27.10 -8.20
CA LYS A 101 -26.22 -27.36 -6.87
C LYS A 101 -24.85 -26.69 -6.70
N PRO A 102 -24.61 -25.97 -5.58
CA PRO A 102 -23.35 -25.28 -5.31
C PRO A 102 -22.27 -26.27 -4.84
N ALA A 103 -21.80 -27.16 -5.73
CA ALA A 103 -20.84 -28.20 -5.34
C ALA A 103 -19.37 -27.71 -5.33
N ALA A 104 -19.03 -26.64 -6.06
CA ALA A 104 -17.63 -26.16 -6.14
C ALA A 104 -17.44 -24.65 -6.40
N GLN A 105 -18.52 -23.89 -6.60
CA GLN A 105 -18.45 -22.51 -7.07
C GLN A 105 -18.51 -21.54 -5.88
N ARG A 106 -17.76 -20.42 -5.95
CA ARG A 106 -17.74 -19.42 -4.87
C ARG A 106 -18.94 -18.50 -4.91
N VAL A 107 -19.41 -18.13 -6.10
CA VAL A 107 -20.59 -17.29 -6.30
C VAL A 107 -21.42 -17.83 -7.46
N ILE A 108 -22.72 -18.03 -7.25
CA ILE A 108 -23.69 -18.42 -8.28
C ILE A 108 -24.82 -17.40 -8.27
N ILE A 109 -25.06 -16.76 -9.40
CA ILE A 109 -26.17 -15.83 -9.58
C ILE A 109 -27.23 -16.53 -10.42
N THR A 110 -28.37 -16.82 -9.82
CA THR A 110 -29.56 -17.31 -10.52
C THR A 110 -30.66 -16.25 -10.54
N LYS A 111 -31.71 -16.51 -11.32
CA LYS A 111 -32.88 -15.62 -11.41
C LYS A 111 -33.44 -15.25 -10.04
N ASP A 112 -33.56 -16.22 -9.15
CA ASP A 112 -34.20 -16.05 -7.84
C ASP A 112 -33.22 -15.89 -6.68
N TYR A 113 -31.98 -16.37 -6.82
CA TYR A 113 -31.03 -16.43 -5.72
C TYR A 113 -29.60 -16.10 -6.12
N VAL A 114 -28.90 -15.42 -5.23
CA VAL A 114 -27.45 -15.33 -5.21
C VAL A 114 -26.94 -16.28 -4.13
N TRP A 115 -26.25 -17.32 -4.56
CA TRP A 115 -25.53 -18.22 -3.68
C TRP A 115 -24.09 -17.77 -3.57
N TYR A 116 -23.55 -17.74 -2.36
CA TYR A 116 -22.13 -17.55 -2.17
C TYR A 116 -21.60 -18.50 -1.11
N ASN A 117 -20.44 -19.09 -1.38
CA ASN A 117 -19.76 -19.97 -0.47
C ASN A 117 -18.58 -19.22 0.15
N LEU A 118 -18.76 -18.85 1.42
CA LEU A 118 -17.72 -18.25 2.25
C LEU A 118 -17.07 -19.31 3.14
N LEU A 119 -16.06 -18.92 3.91
CA LEU A 119 -15.38 -19.78 4.88
C LEU A 119 -16.33 -20.48 5.89
N LYS A 120 -17.54 -19.95 6.10
CA LYS A 120 -18.57 -20.51 7.01
C LYS A 120 -19.68 -21.30 6.29
N GLY A 121 -19.45 -21.71 5.05
CA GLY A 121 -20.39 -22.50 4.26
C GLY A 121 -21.24 -21.67 3.28
N THR A 122 -22.14 -22.37 2.59
CA THR A 122 -22.98 -21.81 1.53
C THR A 122 -24.13 -21.00 2.11
N GLN A 123 -24.19 -19.72 1.74
CA GLN A 123 -25.29 -18.82 2.05
C GLN A 123 -26.17 -18.62 0.82
N LYS A 124 -27.48 -18.49 1.03
CA LYS A 124 -28.47 -18.28 -0.03
C LYS A 124 -29.20 -16.97 0.22
N VAL A 125 -29.11 -16.04 -0.73
CA VAL A 125 -29.79 -14.74 -0.68
C VAL A 125 -30.76 -14.64 -1.83
N LYS A 126 -32.02 -14.26 -1.57
CA LYS A 126 -33.01 -14.01 -2.64
C LYS A 126 -32.61 -12.77 -3.43
N THR A 127 -32.60 -12.84 -4.75
CA THR A 127 -32.30 -11.68 -5.64
C THR A 127 -33.25 -10.51 -5.36
N ARG A 128 -34.52 -10.81 -5.04
CA ARG A 128 -35.51 -9.79 -4.62
C ARG A 128 -35.07 -8.97 -3.39
N HIS A 129 -34.33 -9.58 -2.46
CA HIS A 129 -33.83 -8.86 -1.28
C HIS A 129 -32.74 -7.84 -1.65
N LEU A 130 -32.01 -8.07 -2.74
CA LEU A 130 -30.99 -7.14 -3.24
C LEU A 130 -31.62 -5.94 -3.97
N LEU A 131 -32.82 -6.09 -4.53
CA LEU A 131 -33.58 -5.01 -5.17
C LEU A 131 -34.21 -4.03 -4.17
N GLU A 132 -34.45 -4.47 -2.93
CA GLU A 132 -35.01 -3.66 -1.84
C GLU A 132 -33.98 -3.45 -0.71
N PRO A 133 -32.93 -2.65 -0.94
CA PRO A 133 -31.81 -2.49 0.00
C PRO A 133 -32.25 -1.91 1.36
N THR A 134 -33.31 -1.11 1.37
CA THR A 134 -33.90 -0.51 2.59
C THR A 134 -34.52 -1.55 3.51
N LYS A 135 -35.18 -2.58 2.97
CA LYS A 135 -35.83 -3.64 3.74
C LYS A 135 -34.85 -4.74 4.17
N ASN A 136 -33.78 -4.94 3.39
CA ASN A 136 -32.83 -6.04 3.59
C ASN A 136 -31.40 -5.58 3.90
N LYS A 137 -31.25 -4.48 4.64
CA LYS A 137 -29.95 -3.86 4.97
C LYS A 137 -28.86 -4.84 5.41
N PRO A 138 -29.10 -5.80 6.32
CA PRO A 138 -28.04 -6.70 6.79
C PRO A 138 -27.48 -7.57 5.66
N VAL A 139 -28.35 -8.03 4.76
CA VAL A 139 -27.98 -8.90 3.65
C VAL A 139 -27.19 -8.13 2.59
N VAL A 140 -27.68 -6.95 2.20
CA VAL A 140 -26.99 -6.10 1.22
C VAL A 140 -25.62 -5.63 1.76
N SER A 141 -25.55 -5.28 3.04
CA SER A 141 -24.28 -4.90 3.68
C SER A 141 -23.27 -6.06 3.70
N GLN A 142 -23.70 -7.30 3.91
CA GLN A 142 -22.81 -8.47 3.87
C GLN A 142 -22.27 -8.72 2.46
N VAL A 143 -23.12 -8.63 1.45
CA VAL A 143 -22.70 -8.77 0.05
C VAL A 143 -21.72 -7.67 -0.35
N LEU A 144 -21.98 -6.42 0.02
CA LEU A 144 -21.06 -5.31 -0.26
C LEU A 144 -19.74 -5.45 0.52
N ALA A 145 -19.78 -5.86 1.78
CA ALA A 145 -18.57 -6.15 2.55
C ALA A 145 -17.72 -7.24 1.87
N LEU A 146 -18.35 -8.27 1.30
CA LEU A 146 -17.66 -9.29 0.52
C LEU A 146 -16.94 -8.68 -0.70
N PHE A 147 -17.63 -7.84 -1.48
CA PHE A 147 -17.01 -7.15 -2.61
C PHE A 147 -15.83 -6.27 -2.18
N ILE A 148 -15.97 -5.52 -1.08
CA ILE A 148 -14.89 -4.69 -0.53
C ILE A 148 -13.68 -5.57 -0.17
N ILE A 149 -13.88 -6.70 0.50
CA ILE A 149 -12.81 -7.64 0.85
C ILE A 149 -12.10 -8.18 -0.39
N PHE A 150 -12.81 -8.41 -1.50
CA PHE A 150 -12.19 -8.85 -2.76
C PHE A 150 -11.40 -7.76 -3.47
N ILE A 151 -11.83 -6.50 -3.39
CA ILE A 151 -11.15 -5.36 -4.03
C ILE A 151 -9.96 -4.87 -3.18
N LEU A 152 -10.02 -5.04 -1.86
CA LEU A 152 -9.05 -4.53 -0.91
C LEU A 152 -7.59 -4.95 -1.22
N PRO A 153 -7.26 -6.22 -1.54
CA PRO A 153 -5.89 -6.61 -1.90
C PRO A 153 -5.34 -5.84 -3.11
N SER A 154 -6.19 -5.56 -4.10
CA SER A 154 -5.82 -4.76 -5.28
C SER A 154 -5.53 -3.32 -4.87
N ILE A 155 -6.40 -2.71 -4.05
CA ILE A 155 -6.18 -1.33 -3.53
C ILE A 155 -4.88 -1.28 -2.73
N VAL A 156 -4.64 -2.25 -1.87
CA VAL A 156 -3.41 -2.37 -1.05
C VAL A 156 -2.17 -2.46 -1.95
N PHE A 157 -2.21 -3.32 -2.97
CA PHE A 157 -1.12 -3.47 -3.92
C PHE A 157 -0.84 -2.18 -4.69
N TYR A 158 -1.86 -1.55 -5.28
CA TYR A 158 -1.71 -0.28 -6.00
C TYR A 158 -1.19 0.84 -5.10
N SER A 159 -1.68 0.91 -3.86
CA SER A 159 -1.22 1.90 -2.87
C SER A 159 0.26 1.72 -2.54
N PHE A 160 0.71 0.47 -2.38
CA PHE A 160 2.12 0.16 -2.16
C PHE A 160 2.99 0.58 -3.34
N ILE A 161 2.58 0.25 -4.58
CA ILE A 161 3.32 0.64 -5.79
C ILE A 161 3.39 2.16 -5.93
N ALA A 162 2.30 2.87 -5.69
CA ALA A 162 2.25 4.32 -5.77
C ALA A 162 3.18 4.98 -4.72
N LEU A 163 3.21 4.48 -3.48
CA LEU A 163 4.16 4.93 -2.46
C LEU A 163 5.60 4.61 -2.84
N TRP A 164 5.86 3.43 -3.42
CA TRP A 164 7.19 3.04 -3.88
C TRP A 164 7.71 4.01 -4.93
N ILE A 165 6.90 4.33 -5.94
CA ILE A 165 7.23 5.29 -7.00
C ILE A 165 7.48 6.68 -6.39
N LYS A 166 6.61 7.16 -5.50
CA LYS A 166 6.75 8.46 -4.82
C LYS A 166 8.11 8.58 -4.13
N TYR A 167 8.46 7.65 -3.25
CA TYR A 167 9.70 7.74 -2.49
C TYR A 167 10.94 7.48 -3.36
N PHE A 168 10.84 6.61 -4.36
CA PHE A 168 11.91 6.41 -5.32
C PHE A 168 12.26 7.71 -6.06
N LEU A 169 11.25 8.44 -6.55
CA LEU A 169 11.45 9.74 -7.19
C LEU A 169 11.99 10.79 -6.23
N LEU A 170 11.51 10.85 -4.99
CA LEU A 170 12.03 11.76 -3.96
C LEU A 170 13.52 11.50 -3.67
N ILE A 171 13.91 10.24 -3.49
CA ILE A 171 15.31 9.85 -3.29
C ILE A 171 16.17 10.26 -4.49
N LEU A 172 15.67 10.07 -5.72
CA LEU A 172 16.39 10.45 -6.93
C LEU A 172 16.64 11.97 -7.00
N ILE A 173 15.60 12.77 -6.75
CA ILE A 173 15.66 14.23 -6.80
C ILE A 173 16.56 14.75 -5.67
N ILE A 174 16.33 14.33 -4.43
CA ILE A 174 17.08 14.83 -3.26
C ILE A 174 18.51 14.32 -3.26
N GLY A 175 18.76 13.08 -3.67
CA GLY A 175 20.11 12.54 -3.82
C GLY A 175 20.91 13.30 -4.88
N THR A 176 20.27 13.70 -5.97
CA THR A 176 20.89 14.51 -7.04
C THR A 176 21.16 15.93 -6.56
N LEU A 177 20.19 16.57 -5.89
CA LEU A 177 20.36 17.91 -5.31
C LEU A 177 21.48 17.93 -4.27
N ALA A 178 21.51 16.95 -3.36
CA ALA A 178 22.56 16.82 -2.36
C ALA A 178 23.94 16.59 -3.02
N PHE A 179 24.00 15.85 -4.12
CA PHE A 179 25.24 15.69 -4.88
C PHE A 179 25.74 17.03 -5.44
N LEU A 180 24.87 17.83 -6.08
CA LEU A 180 25.22 19.15 -6.59
C LEU A 180 25.72 20.08 -5.48
N LEU A 181 25.02 20.12 -4.34
CA LEU A 181 25.44 20.92 -3.18
C LEU A 181 26.80 20.49 -2.65
N VAL A 182 27.07 19.19 -2.58
CA VAL A 182 28.34 18.65 -2.07
C VAL A 182 29.47 18.84 -3.07
N ASP A 183 29.20 18.81 -4.37
CA ASP A 183 30.20 19.05 -5.42
C ASP A 183 30.73 20.49 -5.44
N LEU A 184 29.89 21.45 -5.01
CA LEU A 184 30.27 22.84 -4.75
C LEU A 184 31.16 23.01 -3.51
N THR A 185 31.29 21.98 -2.66
CA THR A 185 32.13 22.00 -1.46
C THR A 185 33.43 21.23 -1.67
N GLN A 186 34.33 21.28 -0.68
CA GLN A 186 35.55 20.46 -0.66
C GLN A 186 35.27 18.95 -0.52
N TYR A 187 34.02 18.56 -0.27
CA TYR A 187 33.61 17.19 0.05
C TYR A 187 33.18 16.35 -1.16
N ARG A 188 33.81 16.54 -2.34
CA ARG A 188 33.41 15.87 -3.60
C ARG A 188 33.23 14.36 -3.43
N LYS A 189 32.01 13.86 -3.70
CA LYS A 189 31.67 12.43 -3.71
C LYS A 189 31.03 12.06 -5.04
N LYS A 190 31.24 10.80 -5.47
CA LYS A 190 30.57 10.27 -6.66
C LYS A 190 29.04 10.32 -6.49
N TRP A 191 28.29 10.79 -7.50
CA TRP A 191 26.83 10.88 -7.49
C TRP A 191 26.15 9.59 -6.99
N VAL A 192 26.59 8.43 -7.49
CA VAL A 192 26.07 7.11 -7.06
C VAL A 192 26.22 6.88 -5.55
N LYS A 193 27.30 7.36 -4.92
CA LYS A 193 27.48 7.23 -3.46
C LYS A 193 26.49 8.13 -2.71
N THR A 194 26.29 9.37 -3.17
CA THR A 194 25.32 10.29 -2.56
C THR A 194 23.89 9.76 -2.69
N LEU A 195 23.54 9.18 -3.85
CA LEU A 195 22.23 8.57 -4.06
C LEU A 195 22.00 7.38 -3.11
N LYS A 196 23.00 6.51 -2.90
CA LYS A 196 22.91 5.45 -1.89
C LYS A 196 22.70 6.00 -0.49
N LEU A 197 23.42 7.06 -0.11
CA LEU A 197 23.24 7.71 1.19
C LEU A 197 21.83 8.29 1.34
N ALA A 198 21.27 8.87 0.28
CA ALA A 198 19.89 9.35 0.27
C ALA A 198 18.88 8.20 0.47
N CYS A 199 19.12 7.00 -0.08
CA CYS A 199 18.29 5.82 0.20
C CYS A 199 18.27 5.47 1.71
N PHE A 200 19.42 5.56 2.38
CA PHE A 200 19.48 5.30 3.84
C PHE A 200 18.87 6.44 4.64
N ALA A 201 19.06 7.68 4.23
CA ALA A 201 18.46 8.87 4.85
C ALA A 201 16.93 8.86 4.78
N ALA A 202 16.36 8.24 3.74
CA ALA A 202 14.93 8.13 3.55
C ALA A 202 14.24 7.21 4.55
N ALA A 203 14.96 6.29 5.19
CA ALA A 203 14.36 5.31 6.09
C ALA A 203 13.50 5.91 7.23
N PRO A 204 14.01 6.84 8.05
CA PRO A 204 13.19 7.51 9.07
C PRO A 204 12.06 8.36 8.47
N VAL A 205 12.27 9.01 7.32
CA VAL A 205 11.25 9.84 6.67
C VAL A 205 10.07 8.98 6.22
N ILE A 206 10.36 7.87 5.53
CA ILE A 206 9.36 6.90 5.08
C ILE A 206 8.60 6.34 6.28
N ALA A 207 9.31 5.93 7.34
CA ALA A 207 8.68 5.38 8.53
C ALA A 207 7.72 6.39 9.18
N ILE A 208 8.17 7.62 9.42
CA ILE A 208 7.34 8.66 10.04
C ILE A 208 6.14 8.98 9.13
N GLU A 209 6.37 9.26 7.86
CA GLU A 209 5.33 9.74 6.96
C GLU A 209 4.30 8.65 6.66
N VAL A 210 4.72 7.42 6.31
CA VAL A 210 3.79 6.32 5.98
C VAL A 210 2.98 5.87 7.20
N ILE A 211 3.61 5.76 8.38
CA ILE A 211 2.91 5.35 9.60
C ILE A 211 1.94 6.44 10.08
N SER A 212 2.19 7.71 9.76
CA SER A 212 1.33 8.83 10.18
C SER A 212 0.04 8.98 9.37
N ILE A 213 -0.03 8.41 8.16
CA ILE A 213 -1.19 8.50 7.25
C ILE A 213 -2.53 8.17 7.96
N PRO A 214 -2.68 7.06 8.71
CA PRO A 214 -3.94 6.72 9.37
C PRO A 214 -4.37 7.68 10.49
N PHE A 215 -3.46 8.46 11.08
CA PHE A 215 -3.78 9.25 12.27
C PHE A 215 -4.35 10.63 11.94
N ASN A 216 -3.64 11.38 11.12
CA ASN A 216 -4.08 12.64 10.50
C ASN A 216 -2.93 13.12 9.59
N THR A 217 -3.23 13.67 8.41
CA THR A 217 -2.25 14.32 7.53
C THR A 217 -2.38 15.84 7.48
N ASP A 218 -3.27 16.46 8.25
CA ASP A 218 -3.52 17.91 8.22
C ASP A 218 -2.28 18.74 8.58
N TRP A 219 -1.38 18.20 9.40
CA TRP A 219 -0.10 18.82 9.75
C TRP A 219 0.94 18.79 8.62
N LEU A 220 0.68 18.02 7.57
CA LEU A 220 1.57 17.87 6.42
C LEU A 220 1.12 18.81 5.29
N ILE A 221 1.86 19.90 5.06
CA ILE A 221 1.57 20.86 3.99
C ILE A 221 1.84 20.21 2.63
N PRO A 222 0.81 19.96 1.78
CA PRO A 222 1.00 19.36 0.47
C PRO A 222 1.58 20.38 -0.50
N LEU A 223 2.66 20.03 -1.20
CA LEU A 223 3.30 20.89 -2.19
C LEU A 223 2.78 20.61 -3.61
N PHE A 224 2.76 19.34 -4.02
CA PHE A 224 2.23 18.88 -5.30
C PHE A 224 1.85 17.39 -5.23
N ARG A 225 1.21 16.84 -6.26
CA ARG A 225 0.78 15.42 -6.31
C ARG A 225 1.57 14.64 -7.37
N ILE A 226 2.08 13.46 -7.02
CA ILE A 226 2.66 12.48 -7.96
C ILE A 226 1.80 11.22 -7.92
N VAL A 227 1.25 10.79 -9.07
CA VAL A 227 0.39 9.59 -9.18
C VAL A 227 -0.76 9.63 -8.14
N GLY A 228 -1.37 10.80 -7.95
CA GLY A 228 -2.45 11.01 -6.99
C GLY A 228 -2.03 11.11 -5.52
N ILE A 229 -0.78 10.82 -5.16
CA ILE A 229 -0.30 10.93 -3.77
C ILE A 229 0.32 12.32 -3.55
N PRO A 230 -0.11 13.06 -2.50
CA PRO A 230 0.50 14.34 -2.15
C PRO A 230 1.95 14.15 -1.66
N ILE A 231 2.83 15.03 -2.11
CA ILE A 231 4.18 15.19 -1.57
C ILE A 231 4.16 16.34 -0.58
N TYR A 232 4.70 16.09 0.61
CA TYR A 232 4.65 17.05 1.70
C TYR A 232 5.99 17.78 1.86
N VAL A 233 5.91 19.08 2.13
CA VAL A 233 7.09 19.95 2.30
C VAL A 233 7.99 19.43 3.43
N ILE A 234 7.40 19.04 4.55
CA ILE A 234 8.13 18.47 5.70
C ILE A 234 8.96 17.24 5.31
N GLY A 235 8.38 16.31 4.53
CA GLY A 235 9.09 15.12 4.08
C GLY A 235 10.29 15.44 3.20
N ILE A 236 10.14 16.41 2.28
CA ILE A 236 11.23 16.90 1.42
C ILE A 236 12.36 17.51 2.27
N VAL A 237 12.02 18.45 3.16
CA VAL A 237 13.01 19.17 3.98
C VAL A 237 13.75 18.21 4.90
N LEU A 238 13.02 17.32 5.58
CA LEU A 238 13.60 16.33 6.48
C LEU A 238 14.55 15.38 5.72
N LEU A 239 14.14 14.91 4.54
CA LEU A 239 14.97 14.05 3.70
C LEU A 239 16.25 14.77 3.25
N LEU A 240 16.16 16.03 2.83
CA LEU A 240 17.30 16.83 2.43
C LEU A 240 18.28 17.03 3.58
N VAL A 241 17.79 17.45 4.75
CA VAL A 241 18.61 17.68 5.95
C VAL A 241 19.31 16.40 6.38
N LEU A 242 18.58 15.28 6.48
CA LEU A 242 19.16 13.99 6.86
C LEU A 242 20.19 13.51 5.85
N THR A 243 19.93 13.68 4.55
CA THR A 243 20.88 13.33 3.49
C THR A 243 22.17 14.14 3.63
N MET A 244 22.07 15.47 3.83
CA MET A 244 23.23 16.35 4.01
C MET A 244 24.02 15.98 5.27
N LEU A 245 23.35 15.78 6.40
CA LEU A 245 24.00 15.36 7.65
C LEU A 245 24.76 14.05 7.47
N ILE A 246 24.14 13.05 6.85
CA ILE A 246 24.78 11.75 6.58
C ILE A 246 26.00 11.92 5.67
N VAL A 247 25.93 12.74 4.63
CA VAL A 247 27.08 12.98 3.73
C VAL A 247 28.24 13.64 4.47
N ILE A 248 27.96 14.65 5.30
CA ILE A 248 28.97 15.35 6.12
C ILE A 248 29.60 14.40 7.14
N LEU A 249 28.79 13.68 7.92
CA LEU A 249 29.26 12.72 8.93
C LEU A 249 30.14 11.64 8.31
N THR A 250 29.73 11.07 7.18
CA THR A 250 30.51 10.05 6.48
C THR A 250 31.83 10.59 5.92
N HIS A 251 31.93 11.90 5.64
CA HIS A 251 33.20 12.52 5.30
C HIS A 251 34.10 12.69 6.54
N TYR A 252 33.56 13.23 7.63
CA TYR A 252 34.29 13.48 8.87
C TYR A 252 34.92 12.20 9.46
N PHE A 253 34.13 11.12 9.59
CA PHE A 253 34.65 9.85 10.14
C PHE A 253 35.70 9.19 9.24
N LYS A 254 35.66 9.41 7.92
CA LYS A 254 36.68 8.88 7.01
C LYS A 254 38.01 9.60 7.20
N ALA A 255 38.00 10.91 7.44
CA ALA A 255 39.21 11.68 7.70
C ALA A 255 39.89 11.24 9.01
N GLU A 256 39.10 10.94 10.05
CA GLU A 256 39.60 10.47 11.34
C GLU A 256 40.29 9.10 11.25
N HIS A 257 39.70 8.14 10.54
CA HIS A 257 40.32 6.81 10.33
C HIS A 257 41.53 6.82 9.41
N GLY A 258 41.66 7.82 8.53
CA GLY A 258 42.84 7.97 7.68
C GLY A 258 44.09 8.41 8.42
N LYS A 259 43.95 9.04 9.60
CA LYS A 259 45.08 9.53 10.41
C LYS A 259 45.71 8.48 11.33
N ASN A 260 44.98 7.38 11.60
CA ASN A 260 45.43 6.30 12.49
C ASN A 260 46.07 5.12 11.72
N LYS A 261 46.43 5.32 10.46
CA LYS A 261 47.18 4.39 9.62
C LYS A 261 48.45 5.06 9.16
#